data_AF-A0A7W0DFE7-F1
#
_entry.id   AF-A0A7W0DFE7-F1
#
_cell.length_a   1.000
_cell.length_b   1.000
_cell.length_c   1.000
_cell.angle_alpha   90.00
_cell.angle_beta   90.00
_cell.angle_gamma   90.00
#
_symmetry.space_group_name_H-M   'P 1'
#
loop_
_entity.id
_entity.type
_entity.pdbx_description
1 polymer ?
#
loop_
_entity_poly.entity_id
_entity_poly.type
_entity_poly.pdbx_seq_one_letter_code
_entity_poly.pdbx_strand_id
1 'polypeptide(L)'
;MLVNKISFILAFSAGLLGVTQGMMNAHIGKVQGQYGMIIGVSAIQIVVASFLLWRMKSPSPLQLHVLPWIVIAGVLGVGIMFSTSYATGKIGTLPVFILIIAGQMVASSIIDHFGLMGLPKNPVTLAKLGSILLIMTGILCFIKSSR
;
A
#
# COMPACT_ATOMS: atom_id res chain seq x y z
N MET A 1 -9.34 18.33 17.83
CA MET A 1 -9.67 16.96 18.31
C MET A 1 -10.49 16.13 17.31
N LEU A 2 -11.57 16.67 16.71
CA LEU A 2 -12.40 15.95 15.72
C LEU A 2 -11.66 15.58 14.42
N VAL A 3 -10.82 16.48 13.89
CA VAL A 3 -10.01 16.25 12.67
C VAL A 3 -9.07 15.04 12.82
N ASN A 4 -8.50 14.86 14.02
CA ASN A 4 -7.63 13.71 14.31
C ASN A 4 -8.42 12.39 14.30
N LYS A 5 -9.64 12.38 14.86
CA LYS A 5 -10.49 11.17 14.86
C LYS A 5 -10.88 10.72 13.45
N ILE A 6 -11.26 11.66 12.58
CA ILE A 6 -11.60 11.36 11.18
C ILE A 6 -10.38 10.78 10.46
N SER A 7 -9.20 11.35 10.67
CA SER A 7 -7.95 10.88 10.05
C SER A 7 -7.60 9.45 10.47
N PHE A 8 -7.77 9.11 11.75
CA PHE A 8 -7.59 7.74 12.23
C PHE A 8 -8.56 6.74 11.60
N ILE A 9 -9.84 7.12 11.48
CA ILE A 9 -10.85 6.27 10.85
C ILE A 9 -10.50 6.05 9.37
N LEU A 10 -10.16 7.10 8.63
CA LEU A 10 -9.78 7.00 7.23
C LEU A 10 -8.53 6.13 7.03
N ALA A 11 -7.51 6.30 7.88
CA ALA A 11 -6.30 5.48 7.82
C ALA A 11 -6.60 4.00 8.11
N PHE A 12 -7.43 3.72 9.10
CA PHE A 12 -7.87 2.35 9.40
C PHE A 12 -8.67 1.73 8.25
N SER A 13 -9.62 2.48 7.69
CA SER A 13 -10.40 2.06 6.53
C SER A 13 -9.52 1.81 5.30
N ALA A 14 -8.50 2.63 5.05
CA ALA A 14 -7.56 2.42 3.97
C ALA A 14 -6.80 1.09 4.11
N GLY A 15 -6.44 0.71 5.34
CA GLY A 15 -5.86 -0.61 5.63
C GLY A 15 -6.79 -1.76 5.28
N LEU A 16 -8.06 -1.69 5.71
CA LEU A 16 -9.07 -2.71 5.40
C LEU A 16 -9.29 -2.86 3.88
N LEU A 17 -9.43 -1.73 3.19
CA LEU A 17 -9.62 -1.70 1.74
C LEU A 17 -8.39 -2.26 1.02
N GLY A 18 -7.18 -1.88 1.42
CA GLY A 18 -5.94 -2.35 0.82
C GLY A 18 -5.76 -3.86 0.92
N VAL A 19 -6.06 -4.44 2.10
CA VAL A 19 -6.02 -5.90 2.29
C VAL A 19 -7.04 -6.58 1.40
N THR A 20 -8.27 -6.08 1.39
CA THR A 20 -9.36 -6.64 0.58
C THR A 20 -9.04 -6.59 -0.92
N GLN A 21 -8.51 -5.46 -1.39
CA GLN A 21 -8.11 -5.28 -2.78
C GLN A 21 -6.97 -6.23 -3.16
N GLY A 22 -5.95 -6.39 -2.32
CA GLY A 22 -4.87 -7.32 -2.64
C GLY A 22 -5.33 -8.79 -2.64
N MET A 23 -6.29 -9.17 -1.80
CA MET A 23 -6.94 -10.49 -1.87
C MET A 23 -7.71 -10.69 -3.19
N MET A 24 -8.47 -9.69 -3.64
CA MET A 24 -9.17 -9.72 -4.92
C MET A 24 -8.17 -9.82 -6.09
N ASN A 25 -7.07 -9.07 -6.05
CA ASN A 25 -5.99 -9.17 -7.04
C ASN A 25 -5.35 -10.57 -7.06
N ALA A 26 -5.15 -11.20 -5.90
CA ALA A 26 -4.68 -12.57 -5.84
C ALA A 26 -5.65 -13.56 -6.49
N HIS A 27 -6.96 -13.41 -6.21
CA HIS A 27 -8.00 -14.25 -6.79
C HIS A 27 -8.08 -14.09 -8.32
N ILE A 28 -8.18 -12.85 -8.81
CA ILE A 28 -8.26 -12.56 -10.24
C ILE A 28 -6.98 -13.02 -10.94
N GLY A 29 -5.81 -12.75 -10.36
CA GLY A 29 -4.52 -13.19 -10.90
C GLY A 29 -4.40 -14.72 -10.98
N LYS A 30 -5.05 -15.46 -10.09
CA LYS A 30 -5.11 -16.93 -10.11
C LYS A 30 -6.08 -17.47 -11.17
N VAL A 31 -7.26 -16.85 -11.32
CA VAL A 31 -8.32 -17.34 -12.22
C VAL A 31 -8.11 -16.89 -13.67
N GLN A 32 -7.72 -15.64 -13.89
CA GLN A 32 -7.64 -15.01 -15.21
C GLN A 32 -6.19 -14.74 -15.66
N GLY A 33 -5.22 -14.82 -14.75
CA GLY A 33 -3.83 -14.49 -15.02
C GLY A 33 -3.46 -13.03 -14.71
N GLN A 34 -2.15 -12.77 -14.66
CA GLN A 34 -1.61 -11.48 -14.20
C GLN A 34 -1.94 -10.31 -15.13
N TYR A 35 -2.05 -10.55 -16.45
CA TYR A 35 -2.41 -9.50 -17.42
C TYR A 35 -3.84 -8.98 -17.18
N GLY A 36 -4.82 -9.89 -17.08
CA GLY A 36 -6.21 -9.53 -16.82
C GLY A 36 -6.38 -8.86 -15.47
N MET A 37 -5.64 -9.32 -14.46
CA MET A 37 -5.63 -8.69 -13.14
C MET A 37 -5.07 -7.27 -13.19
N ILE A 38 -3.85 -7.06 -13.69
CA ILE A 38 -3.20 -5.74 -13.63
C ILE A 38 -3.96 -4.76 -14.53
N ILE A 39 -4.13 -5.09 -15.81
CA ILE A 39 -4.73 -4.17 -16.78
C ILE A 39 -6.23 -3.99 -16.50
N GLY A 40 -6.95 -5.07 -16.21
CA GLY A 40 -8.40 -5.02 -15.96
C GLY A 40 -8.75 -4.23 -14.71
N VAL A 41 -8.06 -4.48 -13.58
CA VAL A 41 -8.29 -3.74 -12.34
C VAL A 41 -7.89 -2.27 -12.51
N SER A 42 -6.74 -1.98 -13.15
CA SER A 42 -6.33 -0.60 -13.41
C SER A 42 -7.29 0.16 -14.33
N ALA A 43 -7.86 -0.49 -15.35
CA ALA A 43 -8.86 0.14 -16.22
C ALA A 43 -10.11 0.57 -15.44
N ILE A 44 -10.63 -0.30 -14.57
CA ILE A 44 -11.77 0.02 -13.70
C ILE A 44 -11.43 1.13 -12.71
N GLN A 45 -10.23 1.12 -12.13
CA GLN A 45 -9.76 2.20 -11.25
C GLN A 45 -9.74 3.56 -11.96
N ILE A 46 -9.26 3.61 -13.21
CA ILE A 46 -9.24 4.84 -14.02
C ILE A 46 -10.66 5.35 -14.25
N VAL A 47 -11.60 4.48 -14.63
CA VAL A 47 -13.00 4.87 -14.88
C VAL A 47 -13.65 5.42 -13.61
N VAL A 48 -13.52 4.70 -12.49
CA VAL A 48 -14.11 5.12 -11.20
C VAL A 48 -13.48 6.43 -10.70
N ALA A 49 -12.15 6.54 -10.76
CA ALA A 49 -11.44 7.76 -10.37
C ALA A 49 -11.86 8.95 -11.23
N SER A 50 -11.95 8.78 -12.56
CA SER A 50 -12.38 9.84 -13.48
C SER A 50 -13.79 10.32 -13.18
N PHE A 51 -14.72 9.40 -12.93
CA PHE A 51 -16.10 9.74 -12.56
C PHE A 51 -16.17 10.51 -11.22
N LEU A 52 -15.44 10.06 -10.20
CA LEU A 52 -15.38 10.73 -8.90
C LEU A 52 -14.80 12.14 -9.01
N LEU A 53 -13.68 12.31 -9.71
CA LEU A 53 -13.02 13.62 -9.88
C LEU A 53 -13.89 14.59 -10.68
N TRP A 54 -14.62 14.09 -11.69
CA TRP A 54 -15.61 14.88 -12.41
C TRP A 54 -16.74 15.36 -11.48
N ARG A 55 -17.29 14.48 -10.64
CA ARG A 55 -18.32 14.83 -9.65
C ARG A 55 -17.84 15.84 -8.61
N MET A 56 -16.59 15.74 -8.19
CA MET A 56 -15.97 16.66 -7.23
C MET A 56 -15.59 18.01 -7.84
N LYS A 57 -15.74 18.19 -9.16
CA LYS A 57 -15.23 19.37 -9.88
C LYS A 57 -13.76 19.65 -9.56
N SER A 58 -12.96 18.58 -9.50
CA SER A 58 -11.51 18.66 -9.25
C SER A 58 -10.67 18.34 -10.51
N PRO A 59 -10.94 18.92 -11.70
CA PRO A 59 -10.04 18.78 -12.83
C PRO A 59 -8.84 19.71 -12.61
N SER A 60 -7.79 19.22 -11.94
CA SER A 60 -6.49 19.90 -11.99
C SER A 60 -5.72 19.39 -13.21
N PRO A 61 -5.17 20.28 -14.06
CA PRO A 61 -4.31 19.84 -15.16
C PRO A 61 -3.05 19.19 -14.60
N LEU A 62 -2.54 18.19 -15.32
CA LEU A 62 -1.31 17.51 -14.95
C LEU A 62 -0.16 18.51 -14.90
N GLN A 63 0.49 18.62 -13.75
CA GLN A 63 1.65 19.49 -13.59
C GLN A 63 2.91 18.71 -13.96
N LEU A 64 3.68 19.22 -14.94
CA LEU A 64 4.85 18.50 -15.47
C LEU A 64 5.93 18.24 -14.41
N HIS A 65 6.07 19.10 -13.40
CA HIS A 65 7.07 18.93 -12.35
C HIS A 65 6.77 17.76 -11.40
N VAL A 66 5.50 17.33 -11.27
CA VAL A 66 5.15 16.12 -10.49
C VAL A 66 5.17 14.84 -11.31
N LEU A 67 5.32 14.94 -12.65
CA LEU A 67 5.29 13.80 -13.56
C LEU A 67 6.25 12.66 -13.16
N PRO A 68 7.52 12.91 -12.74
CA PRO A 68 8.40 11.84 -12.31
C PRO A 68 7.85 11.05 -11.11
N TRP A 69 7.23 11.74 -10.14
CA TRP A 69 6.60 11.10 -8.99
C TRP A 69 5.39 10.26 -9.38
N ILE A 70 4.60 10.74 -10.35
CA ILE A 70 3.45 10.00 -10.90
C ILE A 70 3.92 8.71 -11.59
N VAL A 71 4.99 8.78 -12.39
CA VAL A 71 5.55 7.61 -13.07
C VAL A 71 6.08 6.60 -12.05
N ILE A 72 6.86 7.04 -11.06
CA ILE A 72 7.37 6.16 -10.00
C ILE A 72 6.21 5.52 -9.23
N ALA A 73 5.21 6.30 -8.82
CA ALA A 73 4.03 5.79 -8.11
C ALA A 73 3.25 4.78 -8.95
N GLY A 74 3.09 5.01 -10.26
CA GLY A 74 2.44 4.07 -11.18
C GLY A 74 3.19 2.74 -11.29
N VAL A 75 4.51 2.79 -11.47
CA VAL A 75 5.37 1.59 -11.53
C VAL A 75 5.31 0.81 -10.21
N LEU A 76 5.40 1.51 -9.08
CA LEU A 76 5.27 0.90 -7.75
C LEU A 76 3.88 0.27 -7.56
N GLY A 77 2.81 0.92 -8.04
CA GLY A 77 1.45 0.38 -7.99
C GLY A 77 1.32 -0.96 -8.71
N VAL A 78 1.84 -1.05 -9.94
CA VAL A 78 1.89 -2.33 -10.69
C VAL A 78 2.73 -3.37 -9.96
N GLY A 79 3.90 -2.97 -9.43
CA GLY A 79 4.76 -3.85 -8.65
C GLY A 79 4.08 -4.40 -7.39
N ILE A 80 3.30 -3.57 -6.68
CA ILE A 80 2.52 -3.97 -5.50
C ILE A 80 1.42 -4.96 -5.91
N MET A 81 0.66 -4.68 -6.98
CA MET A 81 -0.39 -5.57 -7.46
C MET A 81 0.16 -6.94 -7.85
N PHE A 82 1.25 -6.97 -8.63
CA PHE A 82 1.92 -8.20 -9.04
C PHE A 82 2.47 -8.97 -7.84
N SER A 83 3.25 -8.31 -6.98
CA SER A 83 3.93 -8.96 -5.85
C SER A 83 2.93 -9.53 -4.84
N THR A 84 1.86 -8.78 -4.54
CA THR A 84 0.81 -9.23 -3.62
C THR A 84 0.07 -10.43 -4.22
N SER A 85 -0.41 -10.32 -5.46
CA SER A 85 -1.14 -11.40 -6.14
C SER A 85 -0.31 -12.69 -6.24
N TYR A 86 0.94 -12.56 -6.70
CA TYR A 86 1.85 -13.68 -6.88
C TYR A 86 2.25 -14.33 -5.56
N ALA A 87 2.62 -13.53 -4.55
CA ALA A 87 3.04 -14.05 -3.25
C ALA A 87 1.86 -14.71 -2.52
N THR A 88 0.65 -14.17 -2.61
CA THR A 88 -0.53 -14.76 -1.96
C THR A 88 -0.83 -16.16 -2.49
N GLY A 89 -0.62 -16.40 -3.79
CA GLY A 89 -0.73 -17.74 -4.37
C GLY A 89 0.33 -18.74 -3.87
N LYS A 90 1.46 -18.27 -3.34
CA LYS A 90 2.59 -19.13 -2.90
C LYS A 90 2.64 -19.39 -1.41
N ILE A 91 2.45 -18.36 -0.59
CA ILE A 91 2.64 -18.43 0.87
C ILE A 91 1.36 -18.12 1.65
N GLY A 92 0.22 -17.99 0.96
CA GLY A 92 -1.07 -17.67 1.55
C GLY A 92 -1.28 -16.17 1.82
N THR A 93 -2.53 -15.80 2.07
CA THR A 93 -2.95 -14.40 2.24
C THR A 93 -2.34 -13.77 3.50
N LEU A 94 -2.49 -14.43 4.64
CA LEU A 94 -2.15 -13.86 5.93
C LEU A 94 -0.64 -13.54 6.06
N PRO A 95 0.30 -14.45 5.71
CA PRO A 95 1.73 -14.14 5.75
C PRO A 95 2.13 -12.98 4.82
N VAL A 96 1.51 -12.87 3.64
CA VAL A 96 1.78 -11.77 2.70
C VAL A 96 1.42 -10.42 3.30
N PHE A 97 0.22 -10.27 3.84
CA PHE A 97 -0.20 -8.97 4.38
C PHE A 97 0.53 -8.58 5.66
N ILE A 98 0.91 -9.57 6.47
CA ILE A 98 1.79 -9.33 7.63
C ILE A 98 3.15 -8.78 7.16
N LEU A 99 3.76 -9.38 6.13
CA LEU A 99 5.01 -8.90 5.56
C LEU A 99 4.87 -7.52 4.88
N ILE A 100 3.73 -7.25 4.24
CA ILE A 100 3.44 -5.93 3.66
C ILE A 100 3.41 -4.87 4.77
N ILE A 101 2.71 -5.12 5.88
CA ILE A 101 2.65 -4.18 7.02
C ILE A 101 4.06 -3.93 7.56
N ALA A 102 4.87 -4.98 7.77
CA ALA A 102 6.27 -4.82 8.17
C ALA A 102 7.08 -3.94 7.19
N GLY A 103 6.98 -4.23 5.89
CA GLY A 103 7.66 -3.45 4.85
C GLY A 103 7.22 -1.99 4.84
N GLN A 104 5.91 -1.72 5.02
CA GLN A 104 5.37 -0.37 5.12
C GLN A 104 5.93 0.40 6.32
N MET A 105 6.12 -0.24 7.46
CA MET A 105 6.70 0.40 8.65
C MET A 105 8.16 0.79 8.45
N VAL A 106 8.95 -0.10 7.84
CA VAL A 106 10.35 0.18 7.50
C VAL A 106 10.44 1.30 6.47
N ALA A 107 9.68 1.21 5.38
CA ALA A 107 9.66 2.22 4.32
C ALA A 107 9.21 3.59 4.85
N SER A 108 8.12 3.64 5.62
CA SER A 108 7.63 4.88 6.25
C SER A 108 8.68 5.47 7.17
N SER A 109 9.39 4.65 7.96
CA SER A 109 10.44 5.15 8.85
C SER A 109 11.61 5.76 8.10
N ILE A 110 12.01 5.18 6.96
CA ILE A 110 13.07 5.72 6.11
C ILE A 110 12.63 7.04 5.47
N ILE A 111 11.42 7.08 4.91
CA ILE A 111 10.84 8.28 4.28
C ILE A 111 10.77 9.44 5.30
N ASP A 112 10.24 9.16 6.49
CA ASP A 112 10.13 10.10 7.60
C ASP A 112 11.49 10.61 8.08
N HIS A 113 12.48 9.71 8.18
CA HIS A 113 13.81 10.05 8.69
C HIS A 113 14.52 11.07 7.81
N PHE A 114 14.48 10.84 6.50
CA PHE A 114 15.13 11.71 5.52
C PHE A 114 14.26 12.92 5.13
N GLY A 115 12.97 12.93 5.51
CA GLY A 115 12.02 13.98 5.11
C GLY A 115 11.79 13.98 3.60
N LEU A 116 11.75 12.78 3.00
CA LEU A 116 11.52 12.65 1.56
C LEU A 116 10.14 13.25 1.20
N MET A 117 9.99 13.74 -0.03
CA MET A 117 8.75 14.38 -0.52
C MET A 117 8.35 15.67 0.24
N GLY A 118 9.31 16.33 0.90
CA GLY A 118 9.06 17.58 1.62
C GLY A 118 8.34 17.40 2.95
N LEU A 119 8.29 16.16 3.46
CA LEU A 119 7.69 15.85 4.75
C LEU A 119 8.53 16.41 5.91
N PRO A 120 7.90 16.81 7.04
CA PRO A 120 8.63 17.14 8.25
C PRO A 120 9.54 15.98 8.67
N LYS A 121 10.84 16.26 8.83
CA LYS A 121 11.81 15.24 9.26
C LYS A 121 11.41 14.72 10.64
N ASN A 122 11.17 13.42 10.72
CA ASN A 122 10.88 12.73 11.98
C ASN A 122 11.98 11.68 12.22
N PRO A 123 13.04 12.04 12.97
CA PRO A 123 14.19 11.19 13.15
C PRO A 123 13.80 9.86 13.82
N VAL A 124 14.43 8.77 13.36
CA VAL A 124 14.19 7.45 13.90
C VAL A 124 14.82 7.39 15.28
N THR A 125 13.97 7.23 16.31
CA THR A 125 14.40 7.06 17.69
C THR A 125 14.72 5.60 17.99
N LEU A 126 15.53 5.36 19.04
CA LEU A 126 15.76 4.01 19.56
C LEU A 126 14.46 3.28 19.92
N ALA A 127 13.47 4.02 20.42
CA ALA A 127 12.14 3.47 20.69
C ALA A 127 11.44 2.99 19.40
N LYS A 128 11.45 3.79 18.33
CA LYS A 128 10.86 3.42 17.03
C LYS A 128 11.55 2.19 16.43
N LEU A 129 12.89 2.11 16.53
CA LEU A 129 13.65 0.92 16.14
C LEU A 129 13.27 -0.31 16.97
N GLY A 130 13.19 -0.17 18.29
CA GLY A 130 12.76 -1.23 19.19
C GLY A 130 11.35 -1.74 18.85
N SER A 131 10.40 -0.85 18.56
CA SER A 131 9.05 -1.22 18.13
C SER A 131 9.03 -1.98 16.81
N ILE A 132 9.79 -1.53 15.81
CA ILE A 132 9.92 -2.22 14.51
C ILE A 132 10.52 -3.62 14.74
N LEU A 133 11.59 -3.74 15.53
CA LEU A 133 12.20 -5.02 15.84
C LEU A 133 11.23 -5.98 16.54
N LEU A 134 10.45 -5.49 17.51
CA LEU A 134 9.46 -6.29 18.23
C LEU A 134 8.34 -6.79 17.30
N ILE A 135 7.91 -5.96 16.35
CA ILE A 135 6.94 -6.37 15.33
C ILE A 135 7.56 -7.43 14.42
N MET A 136 8.78 -7.21 13.95
CA MET A 136 9.48 -8.18 13.09
C MET A 136 9.65 -9.54 13.78
N THR A 137 10.02 -9.58 15.06
CA THR A 137 10.12 -10.83 15.82
C THR A 137 8.76 -11.50 16.00
N GLY A 138 7.71 -10.73 16.29
CA GLY A 138 6.33 -11.23 16.36
C GLY A 138 5.87 -11.86 15.05
N ILE A 139 6.19 -11.24 13.91
CA ILE A 139 5.89 -11.74 12.58
C ILE A 139 6.62 -13.05 12.28
N LEU A 140 7.92 -13.12 12.59
CA LEU A 140 8.69 -14.34 12.41
C LEU A 140 8.16 -15.50 13.26
N CYS A 141 7.76 -15.22 14.50
CA CYS A 141 7.13 -16.18 15.39
C CYS A 141 5.79 -16.68 14.81
N PHE A 142 4.95 -15.75 14.35
CA PHE A 142 3.66 -16.06 13.75
C PHE A 142 3.80 -16.95 12.51
N ILE A 143 4.70 -16.59 11.58
CA ILE A 143 4.94 -17.36 10.36
C ILE A 143 5.45 -18.77 10.69
N LYS A 144 6.33 -18.90 11.70
CA LYS A 144 6.84 -20.21 12.14
C LYS A 144 5.74 -21.07 12.77
N SER A 145 4.83 -20.47 13.55
CA SER A 145 3.72 -21.19 14.19
C SER A 145 2.63 -21.65 13.22
N SER A 146 2.55 -21.02 12.04
CA SER A 146 1.53 -21.33 11.03
C SER A 146 1.98 -22.40 10.01
N ARG A 147 3.17 -22.98 10.18
CA ARG A 147 3.67 -24.13 9.42
C ARG A 147 3.57 -25.39 10.26
#